data_AF-A0A9X2FJE1-F1
#
_entry.id   AF-A0A9X2FJE1-F1
#
_cell.length_a   1.000
_cell.length_b   1.000
_cell.length_c   1.000
_cell.angle_alpha   90.00
_cell.angle_beta   90.00
_cell.angle_gamma   90.00
#
_symmetry.space_group_name_H-M   'P 1'
#
loop_
_entity.id
_entity.type
_entity.pdbx_description
1 polymer ?
#
loop_
_entity_poly.entity_id
_entity_poly.type
_entity_poly.pdbx_seq_one_letter_code
_entity_poly.pdbx_strand_id
1 'polypeptide(L)'
;MVNEFLHYYVQRARIYRNEAQRAITYTTLEEPERAEIIRKTLLRSVDAELANLSTEIVDYANLLKDIQAFSKNKKNLVEQLTFIRGNCQLFIAKHTEEK
;
A
#
# COMPACT_ATOMS: atom_id res chain seq x y z
N MET A 1 -22.16 -7.95 -3.29
CA MET A 1 -21.29 -8.24 -2.13
C MET A 1 -19.85 -8.57 -2.51
N VAL A 2 -19.45 -9.79 -2.88
CA VAL A 2 -18.01 -10.11 -3.14
C VAL A 2 -17.35 -9.18 -4.16
N ASN A 3 -18.06 -8.86 -5.24
CA ASN A 3 -17.57 -7.99 -6.31
C ASN A 3 -17.42 -6.51 -5.88
N GLU A 4 -18.21 -6.06 -4.91
CA GLU A 4 -18.14 -4.68 -4.37
C GLU A 4 -16.96 -4.53 -3.39
N PHE A 5 -16.70 -5.56 -2.57
CA PHE A 5 -15.54 -5.59 -1.69
C PHE A 5 -14.23 -5.65 -2.48
N LEU A 6 -14.17 -6.48 -3.53
CA LEU A 6 -12.99 -6.53 -4.39
C LEU A 6 -12.73 -5.18 -5.07
N HIS A 7 -13.78 -4.53 -5.60
CA HIS A 7 -13.64 -3.20 -6.18
C HIS A 7 -13.07 -2.20 -5.16
N TYR A 8 -13.60 -2.18 -3.94
CA TYR A 8 -13.09 -1.34 -2.86
C TYR A 8 -11.60 -1.59 -2.59
N TYR A 9 -11.17 -2.86 -2.43
CA TYR A 9 -9.76 -3.19 -2.16
C TYR A 9 -8.82 -2.80 -3.30
N VAL A 10 -9.26 -2.97 -4.57
CA VAL A 10 -8.50 -2.49 -5.73
C VAL A 10 -8.35 -0.98 -5.70
N GLN A 11 -9.40 -0.22 -5.33
CA GLN A 11 -9.30 1.24 -5.18
C GLN A 11 -8.35 1.63 -4.04
N ARG A 12 -8.40 0.94 -2.90
CA ARG A 12 -7.46 1.18 -1.78
C ARG A 12 -6.02 0.92 -2.19
N ALA A 13 -5.74 -0.18 -2.88
CA ALA A 13 -4.41 -0.47 -3.41
C ALA A 13 -3.92 0.61 -4.40
N ARG A 14 -4.82 1.15 -5.25
CA ARG A 14 -4.48 2.27 -6.16
C ARG A 14 -4.08 3.53 -5.39
N ILE A 15 -4.81 3.87 -4.33
CA ILE A 15 -4.48 5.01 -3.47
C ILE A 15 -3.09 4.82 -2.86
N TYR A 16 -2.83 3.66 -2.25
CA TYR A 16 -1.52 3.35 -1.65
C TYR A 16 -0.37 3.40 -2.63
N ARG A 17 -0.55 2.83 -3.83
CA ARG A 17 0.44 2.92 -4.91
C ARG A 17 0.75 4.37 -5.29
N ASN A 18 -0.28 5.19 -5.49
CA ASN A 18 -0.13 6.58 -5.94
C ASN A 18 0.53 7.44 -4.86
N GLU A 19 0.13 7.26 -3.60
CA GLU A 19 0.74 7.95 -2.46
C GLU A 19 2.20 7.56 -2.26
N ALA A 20 2.52 6.27 -2.39
CA ALA A 20 3.91 5.81 -2.33
C ALA A 20 4.75 6.42 -3.47
N GLN A 21 4.21 6.50 -4.69
CA GLN A 21 4.87 7.16 -5.81
C GLN A 21 5.07 8.67 -5.55
N ARG A 22 4.07 9.35 -4.98
CA ARG A 22 4.18 10.77 -4.61
C ARG A 22 5.27 10.99 -3.56
N ALA A 23 5.35 10.13 -2.56
CA ALA A 23 6.41 10.17 -1.56
C ALA A 23 7.80 9.93 -2.17
N ILE A 24 7.95 9.00 -3.12
CA ILE A 24 9.21 8.81 -3.86
C ILE A 24 9.59 10.10 -4.60
N THR A 25 8.64 10.77 -5.26
CA THR A 25 8.91 12.05 -5.93
C THR A 25 9.43 13.10 -4.93
N TYR A 26 8.86 13.19 -3.73
CA TYR A 26 9.40 14.08 -2.69
C TYR A 26 10.83 13.73 -2.27
N THR A 27 11.21 12.45 -2.24
CA THR A 27 12.62 12.08 -1.99
C THR A 27 13.56 12.55 -3.10
N THR A 28 13.11 12.54 -4.36
CA THR A 28 13.90 13.03 -5.50
C THR A 28 13.99 14.55 -5.58
N LEU A 29 13.05 15.26 -4.96
CA LEU A 29 13.04 16.73 -4.84
C LEU A 29 13.77 17.22 -3.59
N GLU A 30 14.51 16.34 -2.90
CA GLU A 30 15.21 16.65 -1.65
C GLU A 30 14.28 17.13 -0.52
N GLU A 31 13.01 16.68 -0.52
CA GLU A 31 12.01 16.95 0.51
C GLU A 31 11.67 15.67 1.33
N PRO A 32 12.64 15.02 2.01
CA PRO A 32 12.44 13.72 2.66
C PRO A 32 11.43 13.77 3.81
N GLU A 33 11.25 14.92 4.46
CA GLU A 33 10.26 15.08 5.54
C GLU A 33 8.82 14.88 5.04
N ARG A 34 8.49 15.41 3.86
CA ARG A 34 7.17 15.23 3.25
C ARG A 34 6.94 13.78 2.86
N ALA A 35 7.95 13.14 2.30
CA ALA A 35 7.92 11.71 1.99
C ALA A 35 7.67 10.85 3.26
N GLU A 36 8.33 11.20 4.37
CA GLU A 36 8.18 10.50 5.64
C GLU A 36 6.78 10.68 6.26
N ILE A 37 6.17 11.87 6.13
CA ILE A 37 4.78 12.11 6.55
C ILE A 37 3.82 11.20 5.78
N ILE A 38 3.99 11.09 4.45
CA ILE A 38 3.17 10.20 3.62
C ILE A 38 3.39 8.74 4.02
N ARG A 39 4.63 8.30 4.20
CA ARG A 39 4.95 6.94 4.66
C ARG A 39 4.26 6.61 5.98
N LYS A 40 4.34 7.50 6.98
CA LYS A 40 3.67 7.31 8.27
C LYS A 40 2.16 7.21 8.13
N THR A 41 1.56 8.03 7.27
CA THR A 41 0.12 8.03 7.00
C THR A 41 -0.34 6.74 6.31
N LEU A 42 0.45 6.26 5.34
CA LEU A 42 0.22 4.96 4.70
C LEU A 42 0.22 3.83 5.70
N LEU A 43 1.25 3.74 6.55
CA LEU A 43 1.35 2.66 7.54
C LEU A 43 0.24 2.70 8.59
N ARG A 44 -0.15 3.89 9.06
CA ARG A 44 -1.32 4.03 9.93
C ARG A 44 -2.61 3.54 9.26
N SER A 45 -2.77 3.81 7.97
CA SER A 45 -3.94 3.35 7.20
C SER A 45 -3.92 1.84 7.02
N VAL A 46 -2.75 1.25 6.75
CA VAL A 46 -2.55 -0.20 6.68
C VAL A 46 -2.90 -0.88 8.00
N ASP A 47 -2.42 -0.35 9.13
CA ASP A 47 -2.71 -0.88 10.46
C ASP A 47 -4.21 -0.80 10.79
N ALA A 48 -4.84 0.34 10.47
CA ALA A 48 -6.27 0.54 10.67
C ALA A 48 -7.12 -0.41 9.81
N GLU A 49 -6.74 -0.64 8.54
CA GLU A 49 -7.45 -1.58 7.68
C GLU A 49 -7.28 -3.02 8.16
N LEU A 50 -6.06 -3.43 8.54
CA LEU A 50 -5.82 -4.77 9.09
C LEU A 50 -6.66 -5.05 10.35
N ALA A 51 -6.87 -4.05 11.20
CA ALA A 51 -7.68 -4.19 12.40
C ALA A 51 -9.19 -4.35 12.10
N ASN A 52 -9.66 -3.85 10.95
CA ASN A 52 -11.07 -3.82 10.58
C ASN A 52 -11.42 -4.78 9.43
N LEU A 53 -10.44 -5.48 8.87
CA LEU A 53 -10.65 -6.32 7.70
C LEU A 53 -11.49 -7.56 8.06
N SER A 54 -12.64 -7.73 7.40
CA SER A 54 -13.28 -9.05 7.34
C SER A 54 -12.44 -9.96 6.46
N THR A 55 -12.27 -11.22 6.85
CA THR A 55 -11.34 -12.19 6.23
C THR A 55 -11.72 -12.64 4.80
N GLU A 56 -12.66 -11.96 4.14
CA GLU A 56 -13.26 -12.40 2.88
C GLU A 56 -12.32 -12.30 1.68
N ILE A 57 -11.29 -11.45 1.72
CA ILE A 57 -10.26 -11.35 0.67
C ILE A 57 -8.87 -11.51 1.27
N VAL A 58 -8.45 -12.77 1.40
CA VAL A 58 -7.15 -13.20 1.95
C VAL A 58 -5.98 -12.51 1.26
N ASP A 59 -6.07 -12.31 -0.07
CA ASP A 59 -5.01 -11.69 -0.86
C ASP A 59 -4.76 -10.22 -0.48
N TYR A 60 -5.82 -9.46 -0.20
CA TYR A 60 -5.67 -8.07 0.24
C TYR A 60 -5.13 -8.00 1.67
N ALA A 61 -5.58 -8.90 2.55
CA ALA A 61 -5.02 -9.02 3.89
C ALA A 61 -3.51 -9.36 3.87
N ASN A 62 -3.09 -10.24 2.96
CA ASN A 62 -1.68 -10.60 2.78
C ASN A 62 -0.86 -9.41 2.28
N LEU A 63 -1.35 -8.66 1.28
CA LEU A 63 -0.72 -7.41 0.84
C LEU A 63 -0.44 -6.46 2.00
N LEU A 64 -1.44 -6.22 2.85
CA LEU A 64 -1.31 -5.31 3.99
C LEU A 64 -0.30 -5.84 5.04
N LYS A 65 -0.32 -7.14 5.31
CA LYS A 65 0.65 -7.80 6.21
C LYS A 65 2.08 -7.69 5.70
N ASP A 66 2.29 -7.90 4.40
CA ASP A 66 3.60 -7.80 3.77
C ASP A 66 4.15 -6.38 3.85
N ILE A 67 3.30 -5.37 3.58
CA ILE A 67 3.67 -3.95 3.76
C ILE A 67 4.08 -3.69 5.21
N GLN A 68 3.28 -4.12 6.18
CA GLN A 68 3.57 -3.90 7.59
C GLN A 68 4.89 -4.58 8.02
N ALA A 69 5.10 -5.84 7.62
CA ALA A 69 6.28 -6.61 7.96
C ALA A 69 7.55 -6.01 7.34
N PHE A 70 7.50 -5.62 6.06
CA PHE A 70 8.63 -5.01 5.37
C PHE A 70 9.03 -3.68 6.02
N SER A 71 8.05 -2.83 6.34
CA SER A 71 8.29 -1.52 6.96
C SER A 71 8.78 -1.57 8.40
N LYS A 72 8.51 -2.64 9.15
CA LYS A 72 9.08 -2.85 10.50
C LYS A 72 10.57 -3.22 10.45
N ASN A 73 10.99 -3.94 9.41
CA ASN A 73 12.33 -4.51 9.31
C ASN A 73 13.33 -3.63 8.52
N LYS A 74 12.84 -2.68 7.71
CA LYS A 74 13.68 -1.83 6.85
C LYS A 74 13.73 -0.39 7.36
N LYS A 75 14.93 0.20 7.37
CA LYS A 75 15.14 1.61 7.77
C LYS A 75 15.12 2.60 6.59
N ASN A 76 15.34 2.13 5.37
CA ASN A 76 15.42 3.02 4.21
C ASN A 76 14.01 3.42 3.72
N LEU A 77 13.77 4.73 3.62
CA LEU A 77 12.50 5.32 3.19
C LEU A 77 12.14 4.96 1.75
N VAL A 78 13.08 5.13 0.81
CA VAL A 78 12.85 4.89 -0.62
C VAL A 78 12.57 3.40 -0.88
N GLU A 79 13.29 2.50 -0.22
CA GLU A 79 13.03 1.06 -0.32
C GLU A 79 11.62 0.70 0.18
N GLN A 80 11.20 1.23 1.32
CA GLN A 80 9.85 1.00 1.85
C GLN A 80 8.77 1.50 0.89
N LEU A 81 8.91 2.72 0.37
CA LEU A 81 7.94 3.29 -0.58
C LEU A 81 7.91 2.51 -1.89
N THR A 82 9.07 2.07 -2.39
CA THR A 82 9.18 1.26 -3.59
C THR A 82 8.49 -0.09 -3.40
N PHE A 83 8.67 -0.71 -2.24
CA PHE A 83 8.00 -1.96 -1.87
C PHE A 83 6.48 -1.80 -1.84
N ILE A 84 5.97 -0.76 -1.16
CA ILE A 84 4.52 -0.47 -1.11
C ILE A 84 3.97 -0.29 -2.52
N ARG A 85 4.60 0.58 -3.33
CA ARG A 85 4.18 0.85 -4.71
C ARG A 85 4.13 -0.44 -5.55
N GLY A 86 5.19 -1.26 -5.49
CA GLY A 86 5.31 -2.49 -6.27
C GLY A 86 4.26 -3.53 -5.89
N ASN A 87 4.10 -3.82 -4.60
CA ASN A 87 3.13 -4.83 -4.16
C ASN A 87 1.69 -4.40 -4.40
N CYS A 88 1.36 -3.11 -4.22
CA CYS A 88 0.05 -2.61 -4.61
C CYS A 88 -0.18 -2.74 -6.12
N GLN A 89 0.83 -2.49 -6.95
CA GLN A 89 0.72 -2.67 -8.40
C GLN A 89 0.48 -4.14 -8.80
N LEU A 90 1.17 -5.09 -8.17
CA LEU A 90 0.95 -6.53 -8.39
C LEU A 90 -0.47 -6.96 -8.00
N PHE A 91 -0.94 -6.50 -6.83
CA PHE A 91 -2.32 -6.76 -6.39
C PHE A 91 -3.35 -6.20 -7.38
N ILE A 92 -3.16 -4.96 -7.84
CA ILE A 92 -4.07 -4.33 -8.81
C ILE A 92 -4.09 -5.13 -10.11
N ALA A 93 -2.93 -5.48 -10.67
CA ALA A 93 -2.84 -6.23 -11.93
C ALA A 93 -3.61 -7.56 -11.83
N LYS A 94 -3.34 -8.34 -10.77
CA LYS A 94 -4.01 -9.63 -10.51
C LYS A 94 -5.54 -9.53 -10.52
N HIS A 95 -6.11 -8.44 -10.00
CA HIS A 95 -7.55 -8.29 -9.80
C HIS A 95 -8.22 -7.32 -10.80
N THR A 96 -7.50 -6.91 -11.85
CA THR A 96 -8.05 -6.10 -12.95
C THR A 96 -7.82 -6.67 -14.34
N GLU A 97 -7.01 -7.72 -14.46
CA GLU A 97 -6.77 -8.44 -15.73
C GLU A 97 -7.75 -9.59 -15.99
N GLU A 98 -8.73 -9.85 -15.12
CA GLU A 98 -9.87 -10.72 -15.45
C GLU A 98 -10.87 -9.96 -16.35
N LYS A 99 -10.63 -10.01 -17.67
CA LYS A 99 -11.62 -9.76 -18.72
C LYS A 99 -11.83 -11.02 -19.54
#